data_AF-A0AA39PVT5-F1
#
_entry.id   AF-A0AA39PVT5-F1
#
_cell.length_a   1.000
_cell.length_b   1.000
_cell.length_c   1.000
_cell.angle_alpha   90.00
_cell.angle_beta   90.00
_cell.angle_gamma   90.00
#
_symmetry.space_group_name_H-M   'P 1'
#
loop_
_entity.id
_entity.type
_entity.pdbx_description
1 polymer ?
#
loop_
_entity_poly.entity_id
_entity_poly.type
_entity_poly.pdbx_seq_one_letter_code
_entity_poly.pdbx_strand_id
1 'polypeptide(L)' 'MLGKLVHLGIDAIIISAFLAGVKRTTGLTPALGQVPNKDIRQLLRSYLEMGT' A
#
# COMPACT_ATOMS: atom_id res chain seq x y z
N MET A 1 10.28 22.97 6.90
CA MET A 1 10.23 21.48 6.96
C MET A 1 8.81 20.95 7.22
N LEU A 2 8.02 21.56 8.11
CA LEU A 2 6.67 21.11 8.46
C LEU A 2 5.71 20.92 7.28
N GLY A 3 5.69 21.84 6.31
CA GLY A 3 4.82 21.71 5.13
C GLY A 3 5.10 20.48 4.27
N LYS A 4 6.36 20.05 4.16
CA LYS A 4 6.75 18.84 3.41
C LYS A 4 6.34 17.56 4.15
N LEU A 5 6.44 17.57 5.48
CA LEU A 5 5.95 16.49 6.35
C LEU A 5 4.43 16.32 6.23
N VAL A 6 3.68 17.43 6.23
CA VAL A 6 2.23 17.40 6.04
C VAL A 6 1.86 16.90 4.64
N HIS A 7 2.55 17.35 3.59
CA HIS A 7 2.30 16.85 2.23
C HIS A 7 2.54 15.33 2.12
N LEU A 8 3.68 14.84 2.64
CA LEU A 8 3.98 13.41 2.64
C LEU A 8 2.98 12.60 3.47
N GLY A 9 2.50 13.16 4.58
CA GLY A 9 1.45 12.54 5.40
C GLY A 9 0.11 12.45 4.66
N ILE A 10 -0.30 13.52 3.99
CA ILE A 10 -1.52 13.56 3.18
C ILE A 10 -1.41 12.56 2.01
N ASP A 11 -0.29 12.55 1.29
CA ASP A 11 -0.04 11.64 0.18
C ASP A 11 -0.10 10.18 0.64
N ALA A 12 0.53 9.87 1.79
CA ALA A 12 0.48 8.53 2.37
C ALA A 12 -0.95 8.09 2.70
N ILE A 13 -1.76 8.97 3.30
CA ILE A 13 -3.18 8.68 3.62
C ILE A 13 -3.97 8.40 2.34
N ILE A 14 -3.80 9.24 1.30
CA ILE A 14 -4.50 9.07 0.02
C ILE A 14 -4.12 7.74 -0.64
N ILE A 15 -2.83 7.41 -0.68
CA ILE A 15 -2.33 6.17 -1.26
C ILE A 15 -2.89 4.96 -0.50
N SER A 16 -2.88 4.99 0.84
CA SER A 16 -3.45 3.92 1.67
C SER A 16 -4.96 3.75 1.43
N ALA A 17 -5.72 4.84 1.39
CA ALA A 17 -7.16 4.79 1.12
C ALA A 17 -7.46 4.26 -0.28
N PHE A 18 -6.66 4.64 -1.28
CA PHE A 18 -6.77 4.13 -2.64
C PHE A 18 -6.48 2.63 -2.72
N LEU A 19 -5.38 2.15 -2.14
CA LEU A 19 -5.05 0.72 -2.10
C LEU A 19 -6.12 -0.10 -1.37
N ALA A 20 -6.63 0.40 -0.24
CA ALA A 20 -7.72 -0.24 0.49
C ALA A 20 -9.01 -0.28 -0.33
N GLY A 21 -9.32 0.80 -1.06
CA GLY A 21 -10.44 0.88 -1.99
C GLY A 21 -10.32 -0.14 -3.12
N VAL A 22 -9.20 -0.19 -3.82
CA VAL A 22 -8.93 -1.16 -4.90
C VAL A 22 -9.09 -2.60 -4.39
N LYS A 23 -8.49 -2.94 -3.25
CA LYS A 23 -8.64 -4.27 -2.63
C LYS A 23 -10.10 -4.60 -2.30
N ARG A 24 -10.87 -3.65 -1.76
CA ARG A 24 -12.28 -3.86 -1.36
C ARG A 24 -13.24 -3.94 -2.55
N THR A 25 -13.02 -3.15 -3.61
CA THR A 25 -13.95 -3.07 -4.75
C THR A 25 -13.67 -4.10 -5.83
N THR A 26 -12.41 -4.50 -6.02
CA THR A 26 -12.02 -5.42 -7.10
C THR A 26 -11.61 -6.80 -6.61
N GLY A 27 -11.29 -6.95 -5.32
CA GLY A 27 -10.63 -8.16 -4.82
C GLY A 27 -9.20 -8.36 -5.36
N LEU A 28 -8.69 -7.42 -6.18
CA LEU A 28 -7.35 -7.46 -6.74
C LEU A 28 -6.38 -6.97 -5.66
N THR A 29 -5.58 -7.88 -5.13
CA THR A 29 -4.35 -7.53 -4.42
C THR A 29 -3.33 -6.97 -5.43
N PRO A 30 -2.44 -6.03 -5.03
CA PRO A 30 -1.31 -5.62 -5.86
C PRO A 30 -0.61 -6.86 -6.45
N ALA A 31 -0.12 -6.77 -7.68
CA ALA A 31 0.53 -7.89 -8.36
C ALA A 31 1.87 -8.24 -7.72
N LEU A 32 1.83 -8.88 -6.55
CA LEU A 32 2.98 -9.31 -5.75
C LEU A 32 3.91 -10.24 -6.56
N GLY A 33 3.38 -10.91 -7.59
CA GLY A 33 4.18 -11.69 -8.55
C GLY A 33 5.20 -10.86 -9.34
N GLN A 34 4.90 -9.58 -9.59
CA GLN A 34 5.77 -8.67 -10.33
C GLN A 34 6.87 -8.04 -9.48
N VAL A 35 6.83 -8.21 -8.15
CA VAL A 35 7.89 -7.71 -7.26
C VAL A 35 9.12 -8.62 -7.40
N PRO A 36 10.27 -8.15 -7.92
CA PRO A 36 11.41 -9.04 -8.16
C PRO A 36 12.04 -9.52 -6.86
N ASN A 37 12.09 -8.68 -5.83
CA ASN A 37 12.68 -9.00 -4.53
C ASN A 37 11.70 -9.79 -3.65
N LYS A 38 12.11 -10.98 -3.19
CA LYS A 38 11.30 -11.87 -2.34
C LYS A 38 10.97 -11.25 -0.97
N ASP A 39 11.90 -10.53 -0.37
CA ASP A 39 11.71 -9.94 0.96
C ASP A 39 10.69 -8.80 0.91
N ILE A 40 10.78 -7.94 -0.11
CA ILE A 40 9.80 -6.85 -0.32
C ILE A 40 8.42 -7.44 -0.63
N ARG A 41 8.35 -8.51 -1.42
CA ARG A 41 7.09 -9.20 -1.69
C ARG A 41 6.46 -9.76 -0.42
N GLN A 42 7.25 -10.32 0.48
CA GLN A 42 6.78 -10.86 1.75
C GLN A 42 6.31 -9.75 2.69
N LEU A 43 7.04 -8.63 2.75
CA LEU A 43 6.65 -7.46 3.51
C LEU A 43 5.30 -6.89 3.03
N LEU A 44 5.14 -6.76 1.71
CA LEU A 44 3.90 -6.29 1.09
C LEU A 44 2.75 -7.26 1.33
N ARG A 45 2.99 -8.59 1.26
CA ARG A 45 2.00 -9.60 1.64
C ARG A 45 1.53 -9.41 3.08
N SER A 46 2.46 -9.36 4.04
CA SER A 46 2.13 -9.19 5.45
C SER A 46 1.40 -7.87 5.69
N TYR A 47 1.79 -6.79 5.01
CA TYR A 47 1.11 -5.50 5.11
C TYR A 47 -0.32 -5.54 4.52
N LEU A 48 -0.52 -6.24 3.41
CA LEU A 48 -1.84 -6.41 2.76
C LEU A 48 -2.77 -7.33 3.56
N GLU A 49 -2.22 -8.31 4.29
CA GLU A 49 -2.93 -9.23 5.18
C GLU A 49 -3.25 -8.59 6.54
N MET A 50 -2.45 -7.64 7.05
CA MET A 50 -2.78 -6.93 8.29
C MET A 50 -4.01 -6.00 8.16
N GLY A 51 -4.38 -5.62 6.94
CA GLY A 51 -5.56 -4.79 6.64
C GLY A 51 -6.77 -5.58 6.15
N THR A 52 -6.82 -6.90 6.34
CA THR A 52 -8.05 -7.72 6.21
C THR A 52 -8.70 -7.95 7.56
#